data_AF-A0AAT9QIX0-F1
#
_entry.id   AF-A0AAT9QIX0-F1
#
_cell.length_a   1.000
_cell.length_b   1.000
_cell.length_c   1.000
_cell.angle_alpha   90.00
_cell.angle_beta   90.00
_cell.angle_gamma   90.00
#
_symmetry.space_group_name_H-M   'P 1'
#
loop_
_entity.id
_entity.type
_entity.pdbx_description
1 polymer ?
#
loop_
_entity_poly.entity_id
_entity_poly.type
_entity_poly.pdbx_seq_one_letter_code
_entity_poly.pdbx_strand_id
1 'polypeptide(L)'
;MMTDTDKNRPDIFTRFTTRTAKVLGHAWVFVVAVAVLIIWALTGPLLGFSDTWQLVINTSTTIVTFLMVFIIQNTQNRDTAALHVKLDALMLELKISNAKLYEAEEEGEKEIERQRRRIEEAAEEGNSPR
;
A
#
# COMPACT_ATOMS: atom_id res chain seq x y z
N MET A 1 -21.29 -22.35 27.78
CA MET A 1 -22.55 -21.74 27.33
C MET A 1 -22.18 -20.56 26.46
N MET A 2 -22.53 -20.64 25.18
CA MET A 2 -22.10 -19.76 24.09
C MET A 2 -22.98 -18.51 24.05
N THR A 3 -22.40 -17.31 24.02
CA THR A 3 -23.06 -16.14 23.43
C THR A 3 -22.20 -15.65 22.29
N ASP A 4 -22.44 -16.30 21.16
CA ASP A 4 -22.07 -15.95 19.81
C ASP A 4 -22.88 -14.69 19.41
N THR A 5 -22.31 -13.51 19.63
CA THR A 5 -22.86 -12.22 19.15
C THR A 5 -21.77 -11.15 19.10
N ASP A 6 -20.85 -11.25 18.15
CA ASP A 6 -20.63 -10.14 17.22
C ASP A 6 -20.14 -10.67 15.88
N LYS A 7 -21.14 -10.92 15.05
CA LYS A 7 -21.06 -11.51 13.72
C LYS A 7 -20.66 -10.42 12.73
N ASN A 8 -19.44 -10.54 12.21
CA ASN A 8 -19.18 -10.42 10.77
C ASN A 8 -19.77 -9.17 10.07
N ARG A 9 -19.24 -7.98 10.38
CA ARG A 9 -19.33 -6.84 9.46
C ARG A 9 -18.05 -6.85 8.62
N PRO A 10 -18.08 -7.18 7.32
CA PRO A 10 -17.05 -6.68 6.42
C PRO A 10 -17.16 -5.15 6.45
N ASP A 11 -16.32 -4.60 7.33
CA ASP A 11 -15.74 -3.28 7.34
C ASP A 11 -16.13 -2.43 6.13
N ILE A 12 -17.13 -1.56 6.33
CA ILE A 12 -17.67 -0.65 5.30
C ILE A 12 -16.52 0.13 4.65
N PHE A 13 -15.49 0.47 5.45
CA PHE A 13 -14.26 1.08 4.98
C PHE A 13 -13.49 0.17 4.02
N THR A 14 -13.12 -1.06 4.41
CA THR A 14 -12.45 -2.02 3.51
C THR A 14 -13.24 -2.28 2.22
N ARG A 15 -14.57 -2.38 2.29
CA ARG A 15 -15.40 -2.60 1.10
C ARG A 15 -15.44 -1.36 0.20
N PHE A 16 -15.47 -0.17 0.78
CA PHE A 16 -15.37 1.10 0.06
C PHE A 16 -13.98 1.26 -0.58
N THR A 17 -12.90 1.15 0.19
CA THR A 17 -11.53 1.30 -0.30
C THR A 17 -11.19 0.27 -1.38
N THR A 18 -11.63 -0.98 -1.22
CA THR A 18 -11.40 -2.03 -2.24
C THR A 18 -12.18 -1.76 -3.53
N ARG A 19 -13.42 -1.24 -3.44
CA ARG A 19 -14.18 -0.83 -4.63
C ARG A 19 -13.55 0.39 -5.30
N THR A 20 -13.18 1.40 -4.52
CA THR A 20 -12.52 2.61 -5.00
C THR A 20 -11.18 2.26 -5.67
N ALA A 21 -10.35 1.42 -5.06
CA ALA A 21 -9.09 0.95 -5.65
C ALA A 21 -9.31 0.20 -6.97
N LYS A 22 -10.32 -0.68 -7.03
CA LYS A 22 -10.68 -1.36 -8.29
C LYS A 22 -11.10 -0.37 -9.38
N VAL A 23 -11.95 0.60 -9.05
CA VAL A 23 -12.44 1.60 -10.01
C VAL A 23 -11.28 2.47 -10.49
N LEU A 24 -10.48 3.03 -9.57
CA LEU A 24 -9.31 3.85 -9.88
C LEU A 24 -8.25 3.13 -10.73
N GLY A 25 -8.17 1.80 -10.64
CA GLY A 25 -7.27 0.99 -11.46
C GLY A 25 -7.72 0.75 -12.91
N HIS A 26 -8.95 1.13 -13.29
CA HIS A 26 -9.39 0.95 -14.68
C HIS A 26 -8.94 2.10 -15.59
N ALA A 27 -8.46 1.77 -16.79
CA ALA A 27 -8.01 2.73 -17.80
C ALA A 27 -9.07 3.78 -18.18
N TRP A 28 -10.37 3.45 -18.11
CA TRP A 28 -11.44 4.41 -18.42
C TRP A 28 -11.51 5.57 -17.41
N VAL A 29 -11.13 5.34 -16.15
CA VAL A 29 -11.13 6.39 -15.11
C VAL A 29 -10.07 7.44 -15.39
N PHE A 30 -8.92 7.02 -15.93
CA PHE A 30 -7.90 7.95 -16.39
C PHE A 30 -8.41 8.85 -17.51
N VAL A 31 -9.12 8.29 -18.50
CA VAL A 31 -9.73 9.07 -19.60
C VAL A 31 -10.73 10.10 -19.07
N VAL A 32 -11.57 9.71 -18.12
CA VAL A 32 -12.52 10.63 -17.47
C VAL A 32 -11.80 11.73 -16.68
N ALA A 33 -10.76 11.38 -15.92
CA ALA A 33 -9.97 12.36 -15.18
C ALA A 33 -9.32 13.40 -16.11
N VAL A 34 -8.76 12.96 -17.23
CA VAL A 34 -8.20 13.85 -18.26
C VAL A 34 -9.29 14.73 -18.87
N ALA A 35 -10.47 14.18 -19.18
CA ALA A 35 -11.58 14.97 -19.71
C ALA A 35 -12.04 16.06 -18.72
N VAL A 36 -12.10 15.74 -17.42
CA VAL A 36 -12.41 16.71 -16.36
C VAL A 36 -11.38 17.83 -16.32
N LEU A 37 -10.08 17.51 -16.42
CA LEU A 37 -9.01 18.52 -16.48
C LEU A 37 -9.12 19.42 -17.71
N ILE A 38 -9.47 18.86 -18.87
CA ILE A 38 -9.68 19.64 -20.09
C ILE A 38 -10.87 20.59 -19.93
N ILE A 39 -12.01 20.11 -19.41
CA ILE A 39 -13.18 20.95 -19.17
C ILE A 39 -12.84 22.09 -18.19
N TRP A 40 -12.12 21.79 -17.11
CA TRP A 40 -11.66 22.80 -16.16
C TRP A 40 -10.69 23.81 -16.80
N ALA A 41 -9.77 23.37 -17.65
CA ALA A 41 -8.87 24.26 -18.38
C ALA A 41 -9.63 25.21 -19.32
N LEU A 42 -10.67 24.71 -19.99
CA LEU A 42 -11.52 25.49 -20.89
C LEU A 42 -12.41 26.52 -20.17
N THR A 43 -12.74 26.31 -18.89
CA THR A 43 -13.47 27.31 -18.09
C THR A 43 -12.56 28.46 -17.61
N GLY A 44 -11.23 28.28 -17.64
CA GLY A 44 -10.25 29.29 -17.23
C GLY A 44 -10.33 30.60 -18.01
N PRO A 45 -10.29 30.58 -19.36
CA PRO A 45 -10.43 31.78 -20.19
C PRO A 45 -11.74 32.55 -19.98
N LEU A 46 -12.86 31.83 -19.73
CA LEU A 46 -14.17 32.44 -19.46
C LEU A 46 -14.22 33.17 -18.12
N LEU A 47 -13.41 32.74 -17.15
CA LEU A 47 -13.34 33.29 -15.80
C LEU A 47 -12.10 34.16 -15.56
N GLY A 48 -11.35 34.49 -16.61
CA GLY A 48 -10.15 35.33 -16.52
C GLY A 48 -9.04 34.74 -15.66
N PHE A 49 -8.95 33.41 -15.54
CA PHE A 49 -8.00 32.70 -14.67
C PHE A 49 -8.01 33.20 -13.21
N SER A 50 -9.19 33.49 -12.68
CA SER A 50 -9.39 34.05 -11.33
C SER A 50 -8.79 33.19 -10.21
N ASP A 51 -8.52 33.83 -9.07
CA ASP A 51 -8.04 33.15 -7.86
C ASP A 51 -9.00 32.03 -7.42
N THR A 52 -10.32 32.22 -7.58
CA THR A 52 -11.31 31.18 -7.27
C THR A 52 -11.17 29.97 -8.21
N TRP A 53 -10.92 30.19 -9.49
CA TRP A 53 -10.74 29.11 -10.47
C TRP A 53 -9.50 28.25 -10.16
N GLN A 54 -8.40 28.88 -9.74
CA GLN A 54 -7.19 28.20 -9.30
C GLN A 54 -7.37 27.53 -7.93
N LEU A 55 -8.06 28.18 -6.99
CA LEU A 55 -8.32 27.64 -5.66
C LEU A 55 -9.10 26.32 -5.74
N VAL A 56 -10.12 26.25 -6.59
CA VAL A 56 -10.94 25.03 -6.73
C VAL A 56 -10.08 23.83 -7.13
N ILE A 57 -9.19 23.95 -8.11
CA ILE A 57 -8.37 22.81 -8.55
C ILE A 57 -7.32 22.42 -7.50
N ASN A 58 -6.69 23.42 -6.87
CA ASN A 58 -5.63 23.19 -5.90
C ASN A 58 -6.18 22.51 -4.64
N THR A 59 -7.31 23.01 -4.12
CA THR A 59 -7.97 22.40 -2.96
C THR A 59 -8.49 21.01 -3.29
N SER A 60 -9.11 20.81 -4.46
CA SER A 60 -9.63 19.50 -4.88
C SER A 60 -8.52 18.46 -5.02
N THR A 61 -7.43 18.82 -5.70
CA THR A 61 -6.28 17.91 -5.90
C THR A 61 -5.64 17.54 -4.58
N THR A 62 -5.54 18.48 -3.63
CA THR A 62 -5.00 18.22 -2.29
C THR A 62 -5.86 17.19 -1.54
N ILE A 63 -7.19 17.35 -1.54
CA ILE A 63 -8.10 16.39 -0.90
C ILE A 63 -7.99 15.01 -1.55
N VAL A 64 -8.02 14.95 -2.89
CA VAL A 64 -7.89 13.68 -3.62
C VAL A 64 -6.56 13.00 -3.33
N THR A 65 -5.47 13.76 -3.31
CA THR A 65 -4.14 13.24 -3.00
C THR A 65 -4.06 12.69 -1.58
N PHE A 66 -4.61 13.43 -0.61
CA PHE A 66 -4.66 12.96 0.77
C PHE A 66 -5.42 11.63 0.89
N LEU A 67 -6.61 11.53 0.27
CA LEU A 67 -7.37 10.29 0.21
C LEU A 67 -6.63 9.17 -0.53
N MET A 68 -5.94 9.48 -1.63
CA MET A 68 -5.15 8.53 -2.40
C MET A 68 -4.04 7.92 -1.54
N VAL A 69 -3.33 8.72 -0.75
CA VAL A 69 -2.30 8.22 0.18
C VAL A 69 -2.89 7.21 1.17
N PHE A 70 -4.05 7.50 1.77
CA PHE A 70 -4.73 6.54 2.65
C PHE A 70 -5.13 5.26 1.93
N ILE A 71 -5.67 5.36 0.71
CA ILE A 71 -6.06 4.19 -0.09
C ILE A 71 -4.83 3.34 -0.46
N ILE A 72 -3.74 4.00 -0.86
CA ILE A 72 -2.47 3.34 -1.18
C ILE A 72 -1.94 2.64 0.05
N GLN A 73 -1.85 3.31 1.20
CA GLN A 73 -1.40 2.70 2.46
C GLN A 73 -2.27 1.51 2.87
N ASN A 74 -3.61 1.62 2.77
CA ASN A 74 -4.50 0.51 3.08
C ASN A 74 -4.29 -0.70 2.13
N THR A 75 -4.09 -0.42 0.84
CA THR A 75 -3.84 -1.48 -0.15
C THR A 75 -2.48 -2.11 0.07
N GLN A 76 -1.44 -1.30 0.28
CA GLN A 76 -0.08 -1.75 0.58
C GLN A 76 -0.04 -2.58 1.87
N ASN A 77 -0.67 -2.14 2.96
CA ASN A 77 -0.70 -2.90 4.21
C ASN A 77 -1.33 -4.29 4.03
N ARG A 78 -2.41 -4.39 3.25
CA ARG A 78 -3.06 -5.66 2.96
C ARG A 78 -2.19 -6.56 2.08
N ASP A 79 -1.54 -5.99 1.07
CA ASP A 79 -0.69 -6.73 0.14
C ASP A 79 0.59 -7.23 0.84
N THR A 80 1.17 -6.44 1.73
CA THR A 80 2.29 -6.85 2.61
C THR A 80 1.89 -8.01 3.51
N ALA A 81 0.75 -7.93 4.19
CA ALA A 81 0.26 -9.04 5.03
C ALA A 81 0.04 -10.33 4.22
N ALA A 82 -0.50 -10.22 3.00
CA ALA A 82 -0.67 -11.36 2.11
C ALA A 82 0.66 -11.94 1.61
N LEU A 83 1.71 -11.11 1.46
CA LEU A 83 3.05 -11.57 1.13
C LEU A 83 3.66 -12.39 2.27
N HIS A 84 3.57 -11.93 3.53
CA HIS A 84 4.05 -12.68 4.70
C HIS A 84 3.42 -14.07 4.78
N VAL A 85 2.09 -14.16 4.68
CA VAL A 85 1.37 -15.45 4.70
C VAL A 85 1.83 -16.40 3.58
N LYS A 86 2.16 -15.86 2.39
CA LYS A 86 2.68 -16.68 1.28
C LYS A 86 4.10 -17.15 1.55
N LEU A 87 4.95 -16.31 2.14
CA LEU A 87 6.31 -16.68 2.52
C LEU A 87 6.29 -17.76 3.61
N ASP A 88 5.43 -17.62 4.62
CA ASP A 88 5.23 -18.63 5.66
C ASP A 88 4.85 -20.00 5.08
N ALA A 89 3.91 -20.02 4.14
CA ALA A 89 3.49 -21.24 3.47
C ALA A 89 4.65 -21.91 2.70
N LEU A 90 5.50 -21.11 2.04
CA LEU A 90 6.70 -21.62 1.34
C LEU A 90 7.75 -22.13 2.32
N MET A 91 8.01 -21.43 3.43
CA MET A 91 8.95 -21.88 4.46
C MET A 91 8.50 -23.21 5.08
N LEU A 92 7.20 -23.36 5.33
CA LEU A 92 6.61 -24.60 5.84
C LEU A 92 6.80 -25.77 4.87
N GLU A 93 6.50 -25.58 3.59
CA GLU A 93 6.65 -26.61 2.55
C GLU A 93 8.12 -27.03 2.37
N LEU A 94 9.04 -26.07 2.42
CA LEU A 94 10.48 -26.31 2.30
C LEU A 94 11.12 -26.79 3.62
N LYS A 95 10.35 -26.92 4.70
CA LYS A 95 10.83 -27.22 6.07
C LYS A 95 11.96 -26.29 6.53
N ILE A 96 11.95 -25.04 6.06
CA ILE A 96 12.90 -24.02 6.46
C ILE A 96 12.45 -23.50 7.83
N SER A 97 12.94 -24.13 8.89
CA SER A 97 12.77 -23.70 10.27
C SER A 97 14.00 -22.88 10.66
N ASN A 98 14.16 -21.69 10.08
CA ASN A 98 15.25 -20.80 10.47
C ASN A 98 14.67 -19.67 11.33
N ALA A 99 14.83 -19.77 12.66
CA ALA A 99 14.29 -18.81 13.63
C ALA A 99 14.68 -17.35 13.29
N LYS A 100 15.84 -17.15 12.64
CA LYS A 100 16.30 -15.84 12.14
C LYS A 100 15.41 -15.21 11.07
N LEU A 101 14.76 -16.00 10.19
CA LEU A 101 13.87 -15.45 9.17
C LEU A 101 12.54 -14.98 9.78
N TYR A 102 12.06 -15.68 10.81
CA TYR A 102 10.85 -15.32 11.54
C TYR A 102 11.06 -14.06 12.39
N GLU A 103 12.21 -13.95 13.07
CA GLU A 103 12.57 -12.78 13.89
C GLU A 103 12.77 -11.51 13.03
N ALA A 104 13.35 -11.65 11.84
CA ALA A 104 13.55 -10.52 10.92
C ALA A 104 12.24 -9.88 10.39
N GLU A 105 11.10 -10.57 10.42
CA GLU A 105 9.80 -10.00 10.02
C GLU A 105 9.21 -9.06 11.09
N GLU A 106 9.47 -9.31 12.38
CA GLU A 106 8.96 -8.51 13.48
C GLU A 106 9.90 -7.36 13.87
N GLU A 107 11.10 -7.32 13.29
CA GLU A 107 12.12 -6.35 13.63
C GLU A 107 12.02 -5.02 12.87
N GLY A 108 12.39 -3.94 13.55
CA GLY A 108 12.49 -2.61 12.92
C GLY A 108 13.68 -2.51 11.96
N GLU A 109 13.60 -1.57 11.01
CA GLU A 109 14.52 -1.39 9.88
C GLU A 109 16.03 -1.33 10.26
N LYS A 110 16.36 -0.77 11.43
CA LYS A 110 17.76 -0.72 11.93
C LYS A 110 18.29 -2.06 12.43
N GLU A 111 17.41 -2.93 12.92
CA GLU A 111 17.79 -4.25 13.42
C GLU A 111 17.91 -5.22 12.24
N ILE A 112 17.01 -5.14 11.25
CA ILE A 112 17.12 -5.84 9.96
C ILE A 112 18.47 -5.58 9.29
N GLU A 113 18.93 -4.32 9.21
CA GLU A 113 20.23 -3.99 8.60
C GLU A 113 21.42 -4.59 9.37
N ARG A 114 21.35 -4.59 10.71
CA ARG A 114 22.39 -5.21 11.56
C ARG A 114 22.40 -6.73 11.41
N GLN A 115 21.23 -7.34 11.34
CA GLN A 115 21.10 -8.78 11.14
C GLN A 115 21.59 -9.18 9.74
N ARG A 116 21.23 -8.43 8.70
CA ARG A 116 21.69 -8.63 7.32
C ARG A 116 23.21 -8.65 7.24
N ARG A 117 23.85 -7.67 7.89
CA ARG A 117 25.32 -7.57 7.94
C ARG A 117 25.96 -8.78 8.62
N ARG A 118 25.40 -9.27 9.73
CA ARG A 118 25.88 -10.46 10.43
C ARG A 118 25.69 -11.76 9.64
N ILE A 119 24.64 -11.85 8.82
CA ILE A 119 24.41 -13.01 7.94
C ILE A 119 25.40 -13.00 6.77
N GLU A 120 25.65 -11.85 6.16
CA GLU A 120 26.66 -11.68 5.11
C GLU A 120 28.06 -12.05 5.65
N GLU A 121 28.42 -11.56 6.85
CA GLU A 121 29.68 -11.93 7.54
C GLU A 121 29.78 -13.45 7.79
N ALA A 122 28.71 -14.10 8.28
CA ALA A 122 28.71 -15.54 8.53
C ALA A 122 28.75 -16.38 7.23
N ALA A 123 28.17 -15.88 6.14
CA ALA A 123 28.25 -16.52 4.82
C ALA A 123 29.65 -16.41 4.20
N GLU A 124 30.34 -15.29 4.43
CA GLU A 124 31.73 -15.08 4.02
C GLU A 124 32.71 -15.95 4.84
N GLU A 125 32.49 -16.10 6.15
CA GLU A 125 33.29 -16.99 7.00
C GLU A 125 33.11 -18.47 6.65
N GLY A 126 31.89 -18.89 6.30
CA GLY A 126 31.59 -20.26 5.86
C GLY A 126 32.14 -20.62 4.47
N ASN A 127 32.53 -19.63 3.67
CA ASN A 127 33.09 -19.81 2.33
C ASN A 127 34.62 -19.66 2.28
N SER A 128 35.30 -19.56 3.44
CA SER A 128 36.77 -19.64 3.51
C SER A 128 37.24 -21.06 3.17
N PRO A 129 37.96 -21.27 2.05
CA PRO A 129 38.54 -22.56 1.72
C PRO A 129 39.64 -22.87 2.75
N ARG A 130 39.53 -24.02 3.42
CA ARG A 130 40.65 -24.61 4.18
C ARG A 130 41.80 -25.01 3.25
#